data_AF-A0A259M078-F1
#
_entry.id   AF-A0A259M078-F1
#
_cell.length_a   1.000
_cell.length_b   1.000
_cell.length_c   1.000
_cell.angle_alpha   90.00
_cell.angle_beta   90.00
_cell.angle_gamma   90.00
#
_symmetry.space_group_name_H-M   'P 1'
#
loop_
_entity.id
_entity.type
_entity.pdbx_description
1 polymer ?
#
loop_
_entity_poly.entity_id
_entity_poly.type
_entity_poly.pdbx_seq_one_letter_code
_entity_poly.pdbx_strand_id
1 'polypeptide(L)'
;MVSDSKNDLETEHSKLNEWGVPNWQDEKAYRFPSDWTRNRWRWEFYRRRNDLREYFDRWADKTYEENLECNEGRRPHDPGFFAYGNIEASQVALKEFGYSGIPNPRVGDQSVGSIRPFLELTKQQVRIVSSLDNETRYQGMLEDTTKQARREHEILLGPYEVALRFDLDQHIEPQIKRARQVLAKRQKLLDRTPKISRFHTKLHSNYLRVIDADDDGATLSEIAAFLPKSYGNRSPKTADNVLNQAREMQFSF
;
A
#
# COMPACT_ATOMS: atom_id res chain seq x y z
N MET A 1 3.06 -33.61 -51.79
CA MET A 1 2.21 -33.42 -50.60
C MET A 1 3.13 -33.12 -49.43
N VAL A 2 3.41 -31.83 -49.22
CA VAL A 2 4.22 -31.34 -48.09
C VAL A 2 3.20 -30.93 -47.03
N SER A 3 3.15 -31.67 -45.92
CA SER A 3 2.28 -31.32 -44.78
C SER A 3 2.96 -30.22 -44.00
N ASP A 4 2.48 -28.99 -44.17
CA ASP A 4 2.77 -27.88 -43.27
C ASP A 4 2.14 -28.19 -41.90
N SER A 5 2.94 -28.81 -41.02
CA SER A 5 2.67 -28.86 -39.59
C SER A 5 2.78 -27.43 -39.06
N LYS A 6 1.64 -26.72 -39.06
CA LYS A 6 1.47 -25.48 -38.32
C LYS A 6 1.85 -25.76 -36.86
N ASN A 7 2.93 -25.12 -36.48
CA ASN A 7 3.45 -25.08 -35.13
C ASN A 7 2.45 -24.25 -34.31
N ASP A 8 1.39 -24.90 -33.82
CA ASP A 8 0.48 -24.36 -32.81
C ASP A 8 1.26 -24.32 -31.48
N LEU A 9 2.25 -23.43 -31.43
CA LEU A 9 2.73 -22.86 -30.18
C LEU A 9 1.60 -21.96 -29.68
N GLU A 10 0.57 -22.59 -29.10
CA GLU A 10 -0.28 -21.92 -28.12
C GLU A 10 0.68 -21.22 -27.18
N THR A 11 0.73 -19.90 -27.33
CA THR A 11 1.55 -19.04 -26.50
C THR A 11 0.92 -19.19 -25.13
N GLU A 12 1.54 -20.02 -24.28
CA GLU A 12 1.10 -20.28 -22.92
C GLU A 12 0.91 -18.91 -22.28
N HIS A 13 -0.34 -18.46 -22.24
CA HIS A 13 -0.65 -17.12 -21.75
C HIS A 13 -0.33 -17.16 -20.27
N SER A 14 0.82 -16.56 -19.90
CA SER A 14 1.22 -16.45 -18.50
C SER A 14 0.02 -16.01 -17.67
N LYS A 15 -0.24 -16.73 -16.58
CA LYS A 15 -1.33 -16.41 -15.63
C LYS A 15 -1.26 -14.96 -15.16
N LEU A 16 -0.09 -14.33 -15.19
CA LEU A 16 0.09 -12.92 -14.83
C LEU A 16 -0.60 -11.94 -15.77
N ASN A 17 -0.83 -12.31 -17.03
CA ASN A 17 -1.52 -11.46 -17.99
C ASN A 17 -2.98 -11.20 -17.57
N GLU A 18 -3.62 -12.14 -16.86
CA GLU A 18 -4.99 -11.96 -16.34
C GLU A 18 -5.06 -10.84 -15.29
N TRP A 19 -3.93 -10.54 -14.64
CA TRP A 19 -3.78 -9.48 -13.66
C TRP A 19 -3.29 -8.18 -14.28
N GLY A 20 -3.21 -8.07 -15.62
CA GLY A 20 -2.69 -6.87 -16.29
C GLY A 20 -1.26 -6.54 -15.87
N VAL A 21 -0.48 -7.55 -15.49
CA VAL A 21 0.94 -7.41 -15.16
C VAL A 21 1.74 -7.46 -16.46
N PRO A 22 2.74 -6.58 -16.67
CA PRO A 22 3.56 -6.62 -17.88
C PRO A 22 4.34 -7.93 -18.01
N ASN A 23 4.70 -8.31 -19.23
CA ASN A 23 5.63 -9.43 -19.44
C ASN A 23 7.01 -9.05 -18.87
N TRP A 24 7.48 -9.77 -17.85
CA TRP A 24 8.77 -9.53 -17.20
C TRP A 24 9.96 -9.67 -18.15
N GLN A 25 9.83 -10.38 -19.28
CA GLN A 25 10.89 -10.48 -20.28
C GLN A 25 11.05 -9.18 -21.08
N ASP A 26 10.00 -8.37 -21.20
CA ASP A 26 10.04 -7.07 -21.88
C ASP A 26 10.46 -5.96 -20.91
N GLU A 27 11.75 -5.62 -20.91
CA GLU A 27 12.30 -4.51 -20.12
C GLU A 27 11.58 -3.17 -20.39
N LYS A 28 11.10 -2.93 -21.62
CA LYS A 28 10.46 -1.66 -21.95
C LYS A 28 9.13 -1.50 -21.25
N ALA A 29 8.43 -2.59 -20.95
CA ALA A 29 7.16 -2.56 -20.24
C ALA A 29 7.29 -2.13 -18.76
N TYR A 30 8.53 -2.09 -18.22
CA TYR A 30 8.86 -1.61 -16.87
C TYR A 30 9.48 -0.20 -16.86
N ARG A 31 9.46 0.50 -17.99
CA ARG A 31 9.88 1.91 -18.07
C ARG A 31 8.74 2.80 -17.57
N PHE A 32 8.62 2.85 -16.25
CA PHE A 32 7.61 3.69 -15.60
C PHE A 32 8.02 5.16 -15.61
N PRO A 33 7.05 6.07 -15.76
CA PRO A 33 7.27 7.51 -15.62
C PRO A 33 7.92 7.86 -14.26
N SER A 34 8.90 8.78 -14.29
CA SER A 34 9.59 9.23 -13.07
C SER A 34 8.72 10.06 -12.13
N ASP A 35 7.56 10.52 -12.60
CA ASP A 35 6.59 11.35 -11.89
C ASP A 35 5.53 10.54 -11.12
N TRP A 36 5.63 9.21 -11.13
CA TRP A 36 4.77 8.36 -10.31
C TRP A 36 4.85 8.73 -8.83
N THR A 37 3.67 9.01 -8.26
CA THR A 37 3.53 9.32 -6.84
C THR A 37 3.85 8.10 -5.98
N ARG A 38 4.12 8.31 -4.69
CA ARG A 38 4.32 7.23 -3.71
C ARG A 38 3.14 6.25 -3.71
N ASN A 39 1.91 6.75 -3.79
CA ASN A 39 0.70 5.92 -3.82
C ASN A 39 0.60 5.09 -5.09
N ARG A 40 1.08 5.60 -6.24
CA ARG A 40 1.13 4.79 -7.46
C ARG A 40 2.11 3.64 -7.36
N TRP A 41 3.31 3.91 -6.85
CA TRP A 41 4.26 2.83 -6.56
C TRP A 41 3.70 1.81 -5.57
N ARG A 42 3.12 2.29 -4.45
CA ARG A 42 2.48 1.44 -3.45
C ARG A 42 1.46 0.52 -4.10
N TRP A 43 0.59 1.07 -4.94
CA TRP A 43 -0.43 0.31 -5.64
C TRP A 43 0.16 -0.79 -6.52
N GLU A 44 1.20 -0.50 -7.31
CA GLU A 44 1.81 -1.52 -8.17
C GLU A 44 2.43 -2.67 -7.38
N PHE A 45 3.02 -2.41 -6.21
CA PHE A 45 3.50 -3.48 -5.33
C PHE A 45 2.35 -4.26 -4.67
N TYR A 46 1.32 -3.55 -4.21
CA TYR A 46 0.19 -4.13 -3.50
C TYR A 46 -0.68 -5.01 -4.39
N ARG A 47 -0.97 -4.57 -5.62
CA ARG A 47 -1.80 -5.33 -6.57
C ARG A 47 -1.17 -6.65 -7.04
N ARG A 48 0.10 -6.88 -6.68
CA ARG A 48 0.85 -8.12 -6.90
C ARG A 48 0.84 -9.06 -5.69
N ARG A 49 0.21 -8.70 -4.58
CA ARG A 49 0.07 -9.61 -3.45
C ARG A 49 -1.09 -10.57 -3.69
N ASN A 50 -0.86 -11.86 -3.46
CA ASN A 50 -1.88 -12.90 -3.63
C ASN A 50 -3.04 -12.71 -2.66
N ASP A 51 -2.78 -12.34 -1.40
CA ASP A 51 -3.82 -12.09 -0.39
C ASP A 51 -4.78 -10.94 -0.78
N LEU A 52 -4.25 -9.88 -1.40
CA LEU A 52 -5.06 -8.78 -1.92
C LEU A 52 -5.91 -9.19 -3.13
N ARG A 53 -5.32 -9.97 -4.05
CA ARG A 53 -6.01 -10.52 -5.24
C ARG A 53 -7.16 -11.45 -4.83
N GLU A 54 -6.89 -12.38 -3.93
CA GLU A 54 -7.88 -13.30 -3.36
C GLU A 54 -9.00 -12.55 -2.62
N TYR A 55 -8.65 -11.51 -1.87
CA TYR A 55 -9.65 -10.65 -1.24
C TYR A 55 -10.56 -10.02 -2.28
N PHE A 56 -9.99 -9.42 -3.33
CA PHE A 56 -10.77 -8.77 -4.37
C PHE A 56 -11.73 -9.76 -5.05
N ASP A 57 -11.21 -10.91 -5.52
CA ASP A 57 -12.02 -11.91 -6.22
C ASP A 57 -13.14 -12.48 -5.34
N ARG A 58 -12.88 -12.67 -4.04
CA ARG A 58 -13.89 -13.14 -3.09
C ARG A 58 -15.07 -12.18 -2.96
N TRP A 59 -14.84 -10.88 -3.09
CA TRP A 59 -15.83 -9.85 -2.72
C TRP A 59 -16.34 -9.02 -3.88
N ALA A 60 -15.72 -9.07 -5.06
CA ALA A 60 -16.06 -8.20 -6.20
C ALA A 60 -17.52 -8.37 -6.65
N ASP A 61 -17.96 -9.60 -6.94
CA ASP A 61 -19.32 -9.84 -7.44
C ASP A 61 -20.39 -9.45 -6.43
N LYS A 62 -20.22 -9.88 -5.17
CA LYS A 62 -21.12 -9.49 -4.08
C LYS A 62 -21.15 -7.97 -3.88
N THR A 63 -20.01 -7.31 -3.96
CA THR A 63 -19.94 -5.84 -3.85
C THR A 63 -20.67 -5.17 -5.00
N TYR A 64 -20.58 -5.71 -6.22
CA TYR A 64 -21.31 -5.20 -7.38
C TYR A 64 -22.84 -5.34 -7.22
N GLU A 65 -23.30 -6.47 -6.70
CA GLU A 65 -24.72 -6.72 -6.45
C GLU A 65 -25.30 -5.84 -5.32
N GLU A 66 -24.57 -5.66 -4.23
CA GLU A 66 -25.07 -5.01 -3.02
C GLU A 66 -24.74 -3.52 -2.91
N ASN A 67 -23.65 -3.06 -3.55
CA ASN A 67 -23.10 -1.70 -3.36
C ASN A 67 -22.89 -0.96 -4.69
N LEU A 68 -23.81 -1.16 -5.63
CA LEU A 68 -23.75 -0.53 -6.95
C LEU A 68 -23.72 1.01 -6.87
N GLU A 69 -24.47 1.59 -5.93
CA GLU A 69 -24.49 3.03 -5.69
C GLU A 69 -23.14 3.58 -5.23
N CYS A 70 -22.49 2.90 -4.27
CA CYS A 70 -21.17 3.30 -3.76
C CYS A 70 -20.07 3.22 -4.84
N ASN A 71 -20.24 2.34 -5.82
CA ASN A 71 -19.35 2.20 -6.97
C ASN A 71 -19.76 3.08 -8.16
N GLU A 72 -20.79 3.93 -8.04
CA GLU A 72 -21.33 4.78 -9.11
C GLU A 72 -21.70 3.99 -10.37
N GLY A 73 -22.21 2.76 -10.21
CA GLY A 73 -22.61 1.90 -11.32
C GLY A 73 -21.48 1.16 -12.02
N ARG A 74 -20.22 1.31 -11.58
CA ARG A 74 -19.05 0.61 -12.14
C ARG A 74 -19.14 -0.91 -11.94
N ARG A 75 -18.67 -1.66 -12.93
CA ARG A 75 -18.54 -3.13 -12.89
C ARG A 75 -17.21 -3.56 -12.28
N PRO A 76 -17.05 -4.81 -11.83
CA PRO A 76 -15.80 -5.32 -11.27
C PRO A 76 -14.54 -5.07 -12.10
N HIS A 77 -14.66 -5.08 -13.43
CA HIS A 77 -13.53 -4.86 -14.35
C HIS A 77 -13.23 -3.38 -14.64
N ASP A 78 -14.11 -2.46 -14.23
CA ASP A 78 -13.95 -1.05 -14.53
C ASP A 78 -12.90 -0.39 -13.59
N PRO A 79 -12.05 0.52 -14.11
CA PRO A 79 -11.22 1.36 -13.27
C PRO A 79 -12.07 2.15 -12.26
N GLY A 80 -11.62 2.20 -11.01
CA GLY A 80 -12.33 2.86 -9.92
C GLY A 80 -13.40 2.01 -9.22
N PHE A 81 -13.62 0.76 -9.63
CA PHE A 81 -14.41 -0.19 -8.83
C PHE A 81 -13.62 -0.65 -7.60
N PHE A 82 -14.30 -0.77 -6.46
CA PHE A 82 -13.77 -1.28 -5.21
C PHE A 82 -14.58 -2.48 -4.71
N ALA A 83 -13.87 -3.48 -4.19
CA ALA A 83 -14.45 -4.57 -3.42
C ALA A 83 -14.38 -4.23 -1.92
N TYR A 84 -15.53 -4.11 -1.24
CA TYR A 84 -15.61 -3.70 0.17
C TYR A 84 -15.74 -4.87 1.15
N GLY A 85 -16.30 -5.99 0.68
CA GLY A 85 -16.68 -7.11 1.54
C GLY A 85 -17.75 -6.75 2.58
N ASN A 86 -17.97 -7.62 3.57
CA ASN A 86 -18.79 -7.29 4.74
C ASN A 86 -18.03 -6.38 5.72
N ILE A 87 -18.67 -5.95 6.81
CA ILE A 87 -18.07 -5.05 7.82
C ILE A 87 -16.73 -5.59 8.33
N GLU A 88 -16.66 -6.87 8.67
CA GLU A 88 -15.43 -7.51 9.17
C GLU A 88 -14.34 -7.54 8.10
N ALA A 89 -14.68 -7.91 6.87
CA ALA A 89 -13.75 -7.92 5.74
C ALA A 89 -13.25 -6.52 5.38
N SER A 90 -14.07 -5.48 5.49
CA SER A 90 -13.65 -4.09 5.29
C SER A 90 -12.63 -3.67 6.35
N GLN A 91 -12.80 -4.08 7.62
CA GLN A 91 -11.81 -3.86 8.67
C GLN A 91 -10.49 -4.56 8.37
N VAL A 92 -10.53 -5.80 7.84
CA VAL A 92 -9.34 -6.51 7.37
C VAL A 92 -8.68 -5.74 6.22
N ALA A 93 -9.43 -5.26 5.23
CA ALA A 93 -8.88 -4.50 4.13
C ALA A 93 -8.21 -3.20 4.60
N LEU A 94 -8.83 -2.51 5.55
CA LEU A 94 -8.29 -1.30 6.13
C LEU A 94 -6.99 -1.58 6.90
N LYS A 95 -6.97 -2.65 7.70
CA LYS A 95 -5.82 -3.00 8.53
C LYS A 95 -4.65 -3.54 7.71
N GLU A 96 -4.89 -4.50 6.83
CA GLU A 96 -3.85 -5.25 6.12
C GLU A 96 -3.41 -4.57 4.82
N PHE A 97 -4.33 -3.85 4.16
CA PHE A 97 -4.07 -3.21 2.87
C PHE A 97 -4.15 -1.68 2.92
N GLY A 98 -4.61 -1.07 4.02
CA GLY A 98 -4.71 0.38 4.16
C GLY A 98 -5.83 1.00 3.32
N TYR A 99 -6.79 0.22 2.82
CA TYR A 99 -7.90 0.69 1.99
C TYR A 99 -9.24 0.37 2.63
N SER A 100 -10.23 1.27 2.53
CA SER A 100 -11.61 0.99 3.00
C SER A 100 -12.34 -0.03 2.12
N GLY A 101 -11.96 -0.10 0.85
CA GLY A 101 -12.30 -1.15 -0.11
C GLY A 101 -11.15 -1.32 -1.10
N ILE A 102 -10.97 -2.51 -1.66
CA ILE A 102 -9.82 -2.83 -2.50
C ILE A 102 -10.12 -2.47 -3.96
N PRO A 103 -9.34 -1.56 -4.59
CA PRO A 103 -9.49 -1.28 -6.01
C PRO A 103 -9.22 -2.55 -6.83
N ASN A 104 -9.77 -2.65 -8.03
CA ASN A 104 -9.49 -3.80 -8.90
C ASN A 104 -7.98 -3.93 -9.18
N PRO A 105 -7.31 -5.00 -8.67
CA PRO A 105 -5.88 -5.19 -8.82
C PRO A 105 -5.48 -5.54 -10.25
N ARG A 106 -6.40 -5.91 -11.15
CA ARG A 106 -6.12 -6.16 -12.57
C ARG A 106 -5.88 -4.87 -13.37
N VAL A 107 -6.35 -3.74 -12.83
CA VAL A 107 -6.18 -2.43 -13.45
C VAL A 107 -4.93 -1.78 -12.83
N GLY A 108 -3.84 -1.72 -13.60
CA GLY A 108 -2.67 -0.94 -13.20
C GLY A 108 -2.99 0.55 -13.13
N ASP A 109 -3.74 1.06 -14.13
CA ASP A 109 -4.04 2.48 -14.28
C ASP A 109 -5.27 2.98 -13.52
N GLN A 110 -5.26 2.76 -12.20
CA GLN A 110 -6.30 3.28 -11.31
C GLN A 110 -6.17 4.79 -11.10
N SER A 111 -7.32 5.44 -10.89
CA SER A 111 -7.37 6.87 -10.56
C SER A 111 -6.61 7.17 -9.26
N VAL A 112 -6.03 8.38 -9.15
CA VAL A 112 -5.27 8.79 -7.95
C VAL A 112 -6.12 8.70 -6.67
N GLY A 113 -7.42 8.96 -6.76
CA GLY A 113 -8.35 8.82 -5.64
C GLY A 113 -8.49 7.37 -5.17
N SER A 114 -8.54 6.43 -6.12
CA SER A 114 -8.75 5.01 -5.82
C SER A 114 -7.57 4.33 -5.15
N ILE A 115 -6.35 4.75 -5.46
CA ILE A 115 -5.13 4.14 -4.92
C ILE A 115 -4.59 4.85 -3.69
N ARG A 116 -5.28 5.89 -3.20
CA ARG A 116 -4.88 6.60 -1.99
C ARG A 116 -5.26 5.79 -0.74
N PRO A 117 -4.32 5.51 0.17
CA PRO A 117 -4.62 4.83 1.43
C PRO A 117 -5.64 5.62 2.26
N PHE A 118 -6.51 4.91 2.98
CA PHE A 118 -7.55 5.51 3.81
C PHE A 118 -6.99 6.48 4.85
N LEU A 119 -5.87 6.13 5.49
CA LEU A 119 -5.21 7.00 6.46
C LEU A 119 -4.68 8.30 5.86
N GLU A 120 -4.39 8.36 4.56
CA GLU A 120 -4.01 9.63 3.91
C GLU A 120 -5.23 10.51 3.61
N LEU A 121 -6.39 9.89 3.32
CA LEU A 121 -7.66 10.61 3.18
C LEU A 121 -8.06 11.27 4.51
N THR A 122 -7.86 10.58 5.63
CA THR A 122 -8.14 11.14 6.96
C THR A 122 -7.10 12.15 7.41
N LYS A 123 -5.83 12.03 7.03
CA LYS A 123 -4.78 13.04 7.33
C LYS A 123 -5.03 14.39 6.65
N GLN A 124 -5.65 14.41 5.47
CA GLN A 124 -6.07 15.65 4.83
C GLN A 124 -7.26 16.29 5.53
N GLN A 125 -8.07 15.50 6.24
CA GLN A 125 -8.97 16.02 7.27
C GLN A 125 -8.18 16.23 8.55
N VAL A 126 -7.36 17.28 8.60
CA VAL A 126 -7.02 17.90 9.89
C VAL A 126 -8.35 18.35 10.48
N ARG A 127 -9.02 17.47 11.22
CA ARG A 127 -10.12 17.86 12.08
C ARG A 127 -9.47 18.70 13.17
N ILE A 128 -9.58 20.02 13.01
CA ILE A 128 -9.57 20.91 14.16
C ILE A 128 -10.77 20.44 14.99
N VAL A 129 -10.53 19.56 15.95
CA VAL A 129 -11.52 19.23 16.97
C VAL A 129 -11.59 20.47 17.85
N SER A 130 -12.38 21.44 17.39
CA SER A 130 -12.84 22.53 18.23
C SER A 130 -13.65 21.90 19.36
N SER A 131 -13.44 22.33 20.60
CA SER A 131 -14.18 21.86 21.78
C SER A 131 -15.69 22.15 21.74
N LEU A 132 -16.18 22.70 20.62
CA LEU A 132 -17.55 23.11 20.37
C LEU A 132 -18.36 22.07 19.57
N ASP A 133 -17.73 21.10 18.91
CA ASP A 133 -18.45 20.13 18.05
C ASP A 133 -18.67 18.80 18.79
N ASN A 134 -19.93 18.55 19.17
CA ASN A 134 -20.34 17.59 20.20
C ASN A 134 -20.72 16.18 19.71
N GLU A 135 -20.50 15.80 18.46
CA GLU A 135 -21.16 14.61 17.89
C GLU A 135 -20.22 13.67 17.13
N THR A 136 -19.36 12.92 17.83
CA THR A 136 -19.06 11.49 17.54
C THR A 136 -18.10 10.92 18.60
N ARG A 137 -18.44 9.79 19.25
CA ARG A 137 -17.68 9.11 20.32
C ARG A 137 -17.21 7.73 19.84
N TYR A 138 -15.95 7.32 20.01
CA TYR A 138 -15.42 5.98 19.66
C TYR A 138 -14.11 5.52 20.38
N GLN A 139 -14.26 4.56 21.29
CA GLN A 139 -13.35 3.66 22.04
C GLN A 139 -11.80 3.92 22.27
N GLY A 140 -11.25 4.62 23.29
CA GLY A 140 -9.80 4.70 23.57
C GLY A 140 -9.34 5.50 24.82
N MET A 141 -8.37 4.98 25.58
CA MET A 141 -7.99 5.51 26.92
C MET A 141 -6.80 6.50 26.86
N LEU A 142 -7.05 7.78 27.16
CA LEU A 142 -6.04 8.82 27.33
C LEU A 142 -5.67 8.95 28.83
N GLU A 143 -4.40 8.74 29.20
CA GLU A 143 -3.95 9.02 30.58
C GLU A 143 -3.79 10.53 30.80
N ASP A 144 -4.78 11.14 31.46
CA ASP A 144 -4.72 12.52 31.93
C ASP A 144 -3.95 12.60 33.25
N THR A 145 -2.87 13.39 33.29
CA THR A 145 -2.05 13.60 34.50
C THR A 145 -2.50 14.81 35.31
N THR A 146 -3.63 15.45 34.95
CA THR A 146 -4.13 16.67 35.59
C THR A 146 -5.57 16.48 36.07
N LYS A 147 -5.77 16.65 37.38
CA LYS A 147 -6.88 16.16 38.20
C LYS A 147 -8.28 16.80 37.99
N GLN A 148 -8.59 17.47 36.89
CA GLN A 148 -9.91 18.13 36.77
C GLN A 148 -10.57 17.91 35.40
N ALA A 149 -11.73 17.25 35.46
CA ALA A 149 -12.63 16.90 34.37
C ALA A 149 -12.04 15.99 33.28
N ARG A 150 -12.19 14.66 33.47
CA ARG A 150 -11.97 13.67 32.40
C ARG A 150 -12.99 13.90 31.28
N ARG A 151 -12.54 14.51 30.18
CA ARG A 151 -13.18 14.30 28.87
C ARG A 151 -12.33 13.27 28.14
N GLU A 152 -12.90 12.10 27.93
CA GLU A 152 -12.26 11.01 27.19
C GLU A 152 -12.33 11.35 25.70
N HIS A 153 -11.16 11.47 25.06
CA HIS A 153 -11.02 11.71 23.64
C HIS A 153 -10.24 10.56 23.03
N GLU A 154 -10.73 10.08 21.90
CA GLU A 154 -10.31 8.80 21.38
C GLU A 154 -9.65 9.05 20.03
N ILE A 155 -8.39 8.64 19.92
CA ILE A 155 -7.52 8.95 18.79
C ILE A 155 -6.95 7.62 18.32
N LEU A 156 -7.27 7.24 17.08
CA LEU A 156 -6.62 6.13 16.39
C LEU A 156 -5.18 6.55 16.10
N LEU A 157 -4.26 5.99 16.88
CA LEU A 157 -2.82 6.16 16.68
C LEU A 157 -2.29 4.89 16.03
N GLY A 158 -1.56 5.03 14.93
CA GLY A 158 -0.73 3.94 14.43
C GLY A 158 0.33 3.51 15.46
N PRO A 159 1.01 2.36 15.25
CA PRO A 159 1.99 1.80 16.20
C PRO A 159 3.13 2.75 16.61
N TYR A 160 3.36 3.81 15.85
CA TYR A 160 4.42 4.80 16.07
C TYR A 160 3.91 6.24 16.08
N GLU A 161 2.62 6.44 16.29
CA GLU A 161 2.01 7.76 16.39
C GLU A 161 1.77 8.11 17.88
N VAL A 162 1.73 9.41 18.17
CA VAL A 162 1.43 9.93 19.51
C VAL A 162 0.55 11.16 19.41
N ALA A 163 -0.50 11.18 20.21
CA ALA A 163 -1.33 12.36 20.40
C ALA A 163 -0.68 13.30 21.43
N LEU A 164 -0.66 14.60 21.13
CA LEU A 164 -0.22 15.65 22.04
C LEU A 164 -1.36 16.64 22.23
N ARG A 165 -1.76 16.88 23.48
CA ARG A 165 -2.76 17.89 23.85
C ARG A 165 -2.05 19.17 24.25
N PHE A 166 -2.48 20.30 23.67
CA PHE A 166 -2.03 21.65 24.04
C PHE A 166 -3.15 22.37 24.79
N ASP A 167 -2.79 23.07 25.85
CA ASP A 167 -3.67 23.97 26.59
C ASP A 167 -3.60 25.36 25.94
N LEU A 168 -4.73 25.83 25.39
CA LEU A 168 -4.77 27.10 24.66
C LEU A 168 -4.81 28.33 25.60
N ASP A 169 -5.07 28.13 26.89
CA ASP A 169 -5.02 29.21 27.90
C ASP A 169 -3.58 29.49 28.37
N GLN A 170 -2.60 28.67 27.93
CA GLN A 170 -1.19 28.81 28.24
C GLN A 170 -0.37 29.21 27.01
N HIS A 171 0.78 29.85 27.24
CA HIS A 171 1.73 30.15 26.16
C HIS A 171 2.16 28.88 25.42
N ILE A 172 2.17 28.93 24.08
CA ILE A 172 2.40 27.76 23.22
C ILE A 172 3.87 27.29 23.20
N GLU A 173 4.83 28.22 23.31
CA GLU A 173 6.26 27.91 23.21
C GLU A 173 6.78 26.95 24.31
N PRO A 174 6.46 27.17 25.62
CA PRO A 174 6.79 26.20 26.66
C PRO A 174 6.20 24.81 26.41
N GLN A 175 4.99 24.75 25.85
CA GLN A 175 4.30 23.49 25.57
C GLN A 175 4.95 22.76 24.39
N ILE A 176 5.32 23.45 23.31
CA ILE A 176 6.07 22.88 22.18
C ILE A 176 7.41 22.34 22.66
N LYS A 177 8.12 23.08 23.53
CA LYS A 177 9.38 22.62 24.12
C LYS A 177 9.19 21.32 24.90
N ARG A 178 8.14 21.21 25.72
CA ARG A 178 7.80 19.98 26.46
C ARG A 178 7.42 18.83 25.51
N ALA A 179 6.61 19.11 24.50
CA ALA A 179 6.22 18.13 23.48
C ALA A 179 7.45 17.54 22.77
N ARG A 180 8.40 18.38 22.35
CA ARG A 180 9.67 17.93 21.74
C ARG A 180 10.46 17.00 22.66
N GLN A 181 10.54 17.31 23.95
CA GLN A 181 11.24 16.47 24.93
C GLN A 181 10.58 15.09 25.09
N VAL A 182 9.24 15.06 25.18
CA VAL A 182 8.47 13.81 25.27
C VAL A 182 8.66 12.95 24.01
N LEU A 183 8.57 13.57 22.83
CA LEU A 183 8.79 12.92 21.55
C LEU A 183 10.20 12.32 21.45
N ALA A 184 11.23 13.10 21.78
CA ALA A 184 12.62 12.64 21.75
C ALA A 184 12.86 11.46 22.72
N LYS A 185 12.27 11.51 23.93
CA LYS A 185 12.35 10.41 24.89
C LYS A 185 11.68 9.14 24.35
N ARG A 186 10.49 9.25 23.74
CA ARG A 186 9.80 8.10 23.12
C ARG A 186 10.57 7.53 21.93
N GLN A 187 11.11 8.38 21.05
CA GLN A 187 11.97 7.93 19.95
C GLN A 187 13.19 7.16 20.46
N LYS A 188 13.82 7.63 21.54
CA LYS A 188 14.94 6.93 22.19
C LYS A 188 14.52 5.58 22.79
N LEU A 189 13.35 5.50 23.43
CA LEU A 189 12.83 4.25 24.01
C LEU A 189 12.49 3.21 22.94
N LEU A 190 12.05 3.65 21.76
CA LEU A 190 11.78 2.77 20.63
C LEU A 190 13.07 2.24 19.97
N ASP A 191 14.25 2.67 20.43
CA ASP A 191 15.59 2.35 19.90
C ASP A 191 15.66 2.37 18.35
N ARG A 192 14.91 3.29 17.77
CA ARG A 192 14.82 3.46 16.33
C ARG A 192 15.21 4.89 16.01
N THR A 193 16.38 5.04 15.42
CA THR A 193 16.62 6.21 14.57
C THR A 193 15.49 6.23 13.54
N PRO A 194 14.77 7.35 13.36
CA PRO A 194 13.75 7.44 12.32
C PRO A 194 14.44 7.09 11.01
N LYS A 195 14.12 5.90 10.49
CA LYS A 195 14.62 5.47 9.18
C LYS A 195 13.94 6.41 8.20
N ILE A 196 14.67 7.46 7.81
CA ILE A 196 14.34 8.21 6.61
C ILE A 196 14.52 7.19 5.49
N SER A 197 13.43 6.47 5.20
CA SER A 197 13.39 5.54 4.08
C SER A 197 13.54 6.41 2.85
N ARG A 198 14.75 6.42 2.28
CA ARG A 198 14.96 7.05 0.99
C ARG A 198 14.14 6.25 0.00
N PHE A 199 13.13 6.89 -0.56
CA PHE A 199 12.23 6.29 -1.53
C PHE A 199 12.98 6.14 -2.86
N HIS A 200 13.68 5.01 -3.02
CA HIS A 200 14.57 4.75 -4.16
C HIS A 200 13.78 4.31 -5.41
N THR A 201 12.97 5.22 -5.96
CA THR A 201 12.09 4.96 -7.11
C THR A 201 12.81 4.34 -8.32
N LYS A 202 14.08 4.69 -8.53
CA LYS A 202 14.90 4.14 -9.63
C LYS A 202 15.04 2.61 -9.59
N LEU A 203 14.89 1.99 -8.42
CA LEU A 203 14.99 0.53 -8.26
C LEU A 203 13.63 -0.17 -8.37
N HIS A 204 12.52 0.56 -8.21
CA HIS A 204 11.20 -0.06 -8.09
C HIS A 204 10.77 -0.80 -9.37
N SER A 205 11.09 -0.27 -10.55
CA SER A 205 10.87 -0.98 -11.82
C SER A 205 11.50 -2.37 -11.82
N ASN A 206 12.75 -2.47 -11.34
CA ASN A 206 13.45 -3.76 -11.28
C ASN A 206 12.82 -4.68 -10.24
N TYR A 207 12.40 -4.14 -9.08
CA TYR A 207 11.71 -4.93 -8.07
C TYR A 207 10.40 -5.51 -8.58
N LEU A 208 9.57 -4.72 -9.25
CA LEU A 208 8.33 -5.23 -9.85
C LEU A 208 8.64 -6.32 -10.90
N ARG A 209 9.63 -6.09 -11.77
CA ARG A 209 10.04 -7.07 -12.79
C ARG A 209 10.53 -8.38 -12.18
N VAL A 210 11.26 -8.32 -11.07
CA VAL A 210 11.77 -9.51 -10.36
C VAL A 210 10.63 -10.27 -9.69
N ILE A 211 9.66 -9.57 -9.07
CA ILE A 211 8.44 -10.20 -8.53
C ILE A 211 7.67 -10.91 -9.65
N ASP A 212 7.46 -10.21 -10.76
CA ASP A 212 6.69 -10.73 -11.88
C ASP A 212 7.39 -11.94 -12.53
N ALA A 213 8.73 -11.94 -12.61
CA ALA A 213 9.49 -13.09 -13.09
C ALA A 213 9.36 -14.31 -12.14
N ASP A 214 9.47 -14.09 -10.84
CA ASP A 214 9.32 -15.14 -9.82
C ASP A 214 7.90 -15.72 -9.80
N ASP A 215 6.86 -14.87 -9.86
CA ASP A 215 5.46 -15.30 -9.92
C ASP A 215 5.15 -16.07 -11.23
N ASP A 216 5.92 -15.82 -12.31
CA ASP A 216 5.85 -16.56 -13.58
C ASP A 216 6.68 -17.86 -13.58
N GLY A 217 7.35 -18.17 -12.46
CA GLY A 217 8.15 -19.39 -12.29
C GLY A 217 9.58 -19.30 -12.84
N ALA A 218 10.10 -18.10 -13.12
CA ALA A 218 11.49 -17.93 -13.56
C ALA A 218 12.47 -18.35 -12.45
N THR A 219 13.56 -19.00 -12.86
CA THR A 219 14.65 -19.38 -11.95
C THR A 219 15.46 -18.16 -11.52
N LEU A 220 16.14 -18.24 -10.36
CA LEU A 220 17.03 -17.17 -9.90
C LEU A 220 18.17 -16.85 -10.89
N SER A 221 18.58 -17.82 -11.70
CA SER A 221 19.57 -17.62 -12.76
C SER A 221 19.02 -16.78 -13.91
N GLU A 222 17.78 -17.02 -14.33
CA GLU A 222 17.10 -16.21 -15.35
C GLU A 222 16.84 -14.79 -14.83
N ILE A 223 16.41 -14.67 -13.57
CA ILE A 223 16.25 -13.37 -12.91
C ILE A 223 17.57 -12.61 -12.90
N ALA A 224 18.66 -13.26 -12.49
CA ALA A 224 19.99 -12.64 -12.46
C ALA A 224 20.43 -12.14 -13.84
N ALA A 225 20.08 -12.85 -14.92
CA ALA A 225 20.51 -12.52 -16.28
C ALA A 225 20.01 -11.14 -16.76
N PHE A 226 18.80 -10.74 -16.37
CA PHE A 226 18.22 -9.46 -16.76
C PHE A 226 18.43 -8.32 -15.76
N LEU A 227 19.00 -8.59 -14.57
CA LEU A 227 19.31 -7.53 -13.63
C LEU A 227 20.26 -6.49 -14.26
N PRO A 228 20.09 -5.19 -13.96
CA PRO A 228 21.02 -4.15 -14.38
C PRO A 228 22.44 -4.39 -13.85
N LYS A 229 23.44 -3.98 -14.63
CA LYS A 229 24.86 -4.08 -14.24
C LYS A 229 25.19 -3.32 -12.93
N SER A 230 24.37 -2.36 -12.53
CA SER A 230 24.52 -1.61 -11.27
C SER A 230 24.39 -2.49 -10.02
N TYR A 231 23.80 -3.68 -10.12
CA TYR A 231 23.74 -4.65 -9.03
C TYR A 231 25.05 -5.44 -8.84
N GLY A 232 26.11 -5.13 -9.62
CA GLY A 232 27.42 -5.76 -9.51
C GLY A 232 27.41 -7.17 -10.09
N ASN A 233 27.87 -8.15 -9.31
CA ASN A 233 27.90 -9.55 -9.75
C ASN A 233 26.48 -10.10 -9.89
N ARG A 234 26.03 -10.35 -11.12
CA ARG A 234 24.70 -10.87 -11.44
C ARG A 234 24.65 -12.38 -11.26
N SER A 235 24.67 -12.78 -10.00
CA SER A 235 24.58 -14.17 -9.55
C SER A 235 23.17 -14.53 -9.08
N PRO A 236 22.80 -15.81 -9.02
CA PRO A 236 21.53 -16.25 -8.41
C PRO A 236 21.33 -15.73 -6.98
N LYS A 237 22.40 -15.61 -6.19
CA LYS A 237 22.37 -15.01 -4.84
C LYS A 237 21.99 -13.53 -4.87
N THR A 238 22.45 -12.79 -5.88
CA THR A 238 22.08 -11.39 -6.06
C THR A 238 20.61 -11.27 -6.42
N ALA A 239 20.10 -12.14 -7.30
CA ALA A 239 18.69 -12.20 -7.64
C ALA A 239 17.81 -12.50 -6.42
N ASP A 240 18.17 -13.50 -5.61
CA ASP A 240 17.47 -13.84 -4.36
C ASP A 240 17.41 -12.65 -3.39
N ASN A 241 18.53 -11.95 -3.16
CA ASN A 241 18.54 -10.74 -2.33
C ASN A 241 17.62 -9.63 -2.87
N VAL A 242 17.59 -9.44 -4.19
CA VAL A 242 16.75 -8.42 -4.84
C VAL A 242 15.28 -8.82 -4.76
N LEU A 243 14.96 -10.10 -4.94
CA LEU A 243 13.61 -10.63 -4.81
C LEU A 243 13.10 -10.46 -3.37
N ASN A 244 13.91 -10.80 -2.37
CA ASN A 244 13.55 -10.62 -0.95
C ASN A 244 13.26 -9.14 -0.63
N GLN A 245 14.11 -8.22 -1.09
CA GLN A 245 13.85 -6.78 -0.94
C GLN A 245 12.56 -6.34 -1.67
N ALA A 246 12.32 -6.86 -2.87
CA ALA A 246 11.13 -6.55 -3.64
C ALA A 246 9.85 -7.05 -2.93
N ARG A 247 9.88 -8.25 -2.35
CA ARG A 247 8.77 -8.81 -1.56
C ARG A 247 8.52 -8.00 -0.28
N GLU A 248 9.56 -7.57 0.42
CA GLU A 248 9.42 -6.67 1.59
C GLU A 248 8.71 -5.36 1.23
N MET A 249 8.98 -4.81 0.03
CA MET A 249 8.32 -3.62 -0.47
C MET A 249 6.81 -3.82 -0.69
N GLN A 250 6.31 -5.05 -0.86
CA GLN A 250 4.86 -5.30 -0.93
C GLN A 250 4.13 -4.98 0.39
N PHE A 251 4.87 -4.88 1.50
CA PHE A 251 4.31 -4.65 2.84
C PHE A 251 4.77 -3.33 3.46
N SER A 252 5.82 -2.69 2.93
CA SER A 252 6.57 -1.62 3.62
C SER A 252 6.40 -0.22 3.01
N PHE A 253 5.17 0.20 2.71
CA PHE A 253 4.86 1.50 2.12
C PHE A 253 4.30 2.54 3.09
#